data_AF-A0A433Q7I1-F1
#
_entry.id   AF-A0A433Q7I1-F1
#
_cell.length_a   1.000
_cell.length_b   1.000
_cell.length_c   1.000
_cell.angle_alpha   90.00
_cell.angle_beta   90.00
_cell.angle_gamma   90.00
#
_symmetry.space_group_name_H-M   'P 1'
#
loop_
_entity.id
_entity.type
_entity.pdbx_description
1 polymer ?
#
loop_
_entity_poly.entity_id
_entity_poly.type
_entity_poly.pdbx_seq_one_letter_code
_entity_poly.pdbx_strand_id
1 'polypeptide(L)'
;MGEYVFCALCKRNVDDGKRHPFTKTHQERVKEVLRNQSEQYAKYKHFLLDVATISSRTKQPDFYCTFCKVKVRPTAKEVMEHVRTFACLHIFEHMATAAHHERVDAWFKTNHGDFKLKKSHVISEKSIGKYRERIRKKTEELDQAEQAKAEWKRRERAEEKDKETRGAQVEIRVEVNGGTYVLLWVSDDW
;
A
#
# COMPACT_ATOMS: atom_id res chain seq x y z
N MET A 1 0.61 -9.92 -53.00
CA MET A 1 -0.36 -9.11 -52.22
C MET A 1 0.28 -8.87 -50.87
N GLY A 2 0.37 -7.61 -50.41
CA GLY A 2 0.93 -7.29 -49.09
C GLY A 2 -0.03 -7.77 -47.99
N GLU A 3 0.50 -8.44 -46.96
CA GLU A 3 -0.29 -8.81 -45.79
C GLU A 3 -0.75 -7.54 -45.07
N TYR A 4 -2.07 -7.38 -44.92
CA TYR A 4 -2.65 -6.34 -44.09
C TYR A 4 -2.47 -6.72 -42.62
N VAL A 5 -1.82 -5.86 -41.84
CA VAL A 5 -1.65 -6.05 -40.39
C VAL A 5 -2.47 -5.01 -39.65
N PHE A 6 -3.29 -5.44 -38.69
CA PHE A 6 -4.02 -4.51 -37.84
C PHE A 6 -3.10 -3.91 -36.77
N CYS A 7 -3.00 -2.58 -36.73
CA CYS A 7 -2.27 -1.89 -35.67
C CYS A 7 -3.23 -1.45 -34.55
N ALA A 8 -3.07 -2.02 -33.35
CA ALA A 8 -3.91 -1.70 -32.20
C ALA A 8 -3.77 -0.25 -31.71
N LEU A 9 -2.58 0.35 -31.85
CA LEU A 9 -2.37 1.76 -31.51
C LEU A 9 -3.03 2.69 -32.53
N CYS A 10 -2.98 2.30 -33.80
CA CYS A 10 -3.52 3.13 -34.88
C CYS A 10 -4.98 2.87 -35.22
N LYS A 11 -5.57 1.80 -34.65
CA LYS A 11 -6.94 1.32 -34.87
C LYS A 11 -7.30 1.18 -36.35
N ARG A 12 -6.34 0.77 -37.18
CA ARG A 12 -6.52 0.57 -38.62
C ARG A 12 -5.69 -0.59 -39.13
N ASN A 13 -6.17 -1.23 -40.19
CA ASN A 13 -5.35 -2.11 -41.01
C ASN A 13 -4.33 -1.25 -41.76
N VAL A 14 -3.07 -1.70 -41.76
CA VAL A 14 -1.99 -1.05 -42.51
C VAL A 14 -1.50 -1.99 -43.58
N ASP A 15 -1.34 -1.44 -44.78
CA ASP A 15 -0.78 -2.08 -45.98
C ASP A 15 0.68 -1.68 -46.21
N ASP A 16 1.15 -0.65 -45.51
CA ASP A 16 2.56 -0.19 -45.45
C ASP A 16 3.56 -1.26 -44.96
N GLY A 17 3.08 -2.45 -44.61
CA GLY A 17 3.88 -3.58 -44.14
C GLY A 17 4.81 -3.19 -42.99
N LYS A 18 6.10 -3.52 -43.14
CA LYS A 18 7.15 -3.27 -42.13
C LYS A 18 7.48 -1.78 -41.92
N ARG A 19 6.99 -0.85 -42.75
CA ARG A 19 7.29 0.59 -42.60
C ARG A 19 6.38 1.28 -41.59
N HIS A 20 5.18 0.75 -41.35
CA HIS A 20 4.19 1.41 -40.50
C HIS A 20 4.72 1.84 -39.11
N PRO A 21 5.45 0.99 -38.36
CA PRO A 21 5.93 1.36 -37.04
C PRO A 21 6.89 2.56 -37.05
N PHE A 22 7.55 2.84 -38.17
CA PHE A 22 8.50 3.95 -38.30
C PHE A 22 7.84 5.26 -38.73
N THR A 23 6.54 5.26 -39.04
CA THR A 23 5.83 6.47 -39.46
C THR A 23 5.70 7.46 -38.30
N LYS A 24 5.80 8.76 -38.62
CA LYS A 24 5.69 9.85 -37.63
C LYS A 24 4.41 9.76 -36.81
N THR A 25 3.28 9.49 -37.47
CA THR A 25 1.96 9.39 -36.82
C THR A 25 1.86 8.21 -35.86
N HIS A 26 2.45 7.05 -36.20
CA HIS A 26 2.54 5.92 -35.28
C HIS A 26 3.42 6.27 -34.07
N GLN A 27 4.58 6.86 -34.32
CA GLN A 27 5.55 7.20 -33.28
C GLN A 27 5.03 8.29 -32.32
N GLU A 28 4.22 9.23 -32.79
CA GLU A 28 3.52 10.19 -31.93
C GLU A 28 2.54 9.49 -30.98
N ARG A 29 1.77 8.51 -31.48
CA ARG A 29 0.86 7.70 -30.66
C ARG A 29 1.60 6.85 -29.64
N VAL A 30 2.75 6.27 -30.01
CA VAL A 30 3.63 5.54 -29.10
C VAL A 30 4.10 6.44 -27.96
N LYS A 31 4.58 7.66 -28.27
CA LYS A 31 5.00 8.64 -27.28
C LYS A 31 3.86 9.04 -26.35
N GLU A 32 2.66 9.25 -26.89
CA GLU A 32 1.48 9.58 -26.09
C GLU A 32 1.11 8.46 -25.11
N VAL A 33 1.10 7.21 -25.56
CA VAL A 33 0.84 6.05 -24.70
C VAL A 33 1.86 5.94 -23.57
N LEU A 34 3.16 6.07 -23.89
CA LEU A 34 4.23 6.02 -22.89
C LEU A 34 4.13 7.19 -21.89
N ARG A 35 3.79 8.39 -22.37
CA ARG A 35 3.56 9.57 -21.52
C ARG A 35 2.40 9.34 -20.57
N ASN A 36 1.23 8.93 -21.07
CA ASN A 36 0.04 8.68 -20.26
C ASN A 36 0.29 7.61 -19.20
N GLN A 37 0.98 6.52 -19.58
CA GLN A 37 1.33 5.46 -18.64
C GLN A 37 2.31 5.96 -17.56
N SER A 38 3.27 6.81 -17.93
CA SER A 38 4.23 7.41 -17.00
C SER A 38 3.56 8.37 -16.03
N GLU A 39 2.67 9.23 -16.52
CA GLU A 39 1.89 10.18 -15.70
C GLU A 39 0.97 9.47 -14.72
N GLN A 40 0.34 8.37 -15.16
CA GLN A 40 -0.46 7.54 -14.26
C GLN A 40 0.40 6.94 -13.15
N TYR A 41 1.56 6.36 -13.49
CA TYR A 41 2.43 5.73 -12.50
C TYR A 41 3.12 6.74 -11.56
N ALA A 42 3.45 7.94 -12.06
CA ALA A 42 4.10 8.98 -11.28
C ALA A 42 3.31 9.38 -10.01
N LYS A 43 1.97 9.31 -10.08
CA LYS A 43 1.07 9.57 -8.95
C LYS A 43 1.33 8.64 -7.76
N TYR A 44 1.80 7.42 -8.01
CA TYR A 44 1.96 6.39 -6.99
C TYR A 44 3.42 6.15 -6.62
N LYS A 45 4.36 6.53 -7.48
CA LYS A 45 5.80 6.24 -7.32
C LYS A 45 6.39 6.64 -5.96
N HIS A 46 5.91 7.71 -5.34
CA HIS A 46 6.40 8.14 -4.03
C HIS A 46 6.10 7.11 -2.92
N PHE A 47 4.98 6.37 -3.00
CA PHE A 47 4.64 5.31 -2.06
C PHE A 47 5.59 4.10 -2.13
N LEU A 48 6.39 3.98 -3.20
CA LEU A 48 7.43 2.96 -3.28
C LEU A 48 8.59 3.24 -2.31
N LEU A 49 8.79 4.52 -1.94
CA LEU A 49 9.81 4.96 -0.99
C LEU A 49 9.21 5.17 0.40
N ASP A 50 8.06 5.85 0.46
CA ASP A 50 7.35 6.17 1.69
C ASP A 50 6.16 5.23 1.88
N VAL A 51 6.33 4.23 2.74
CA VAL A 51 5.32 3.19 2.94
C VAL A 51 4.18 3.73 3.80
N ALA A 52 3.05 4.00 3.15
CA ALA A 52 1.83 4.43 3.82
C ALA A 52 0.84 3.25 3.99
N THR A 53 0.15 3.23 5.12
CA THR A 53 -1.00 2.33 5.35
C THR A 53 -2.31 3.03 5.03
N ILE A 54 -3.25 2.32 4.43
CA ILE A 54 -4.58 2.82 4.11
C ILE A 54 -5.61 2.09 4.98
N SER A 55 -6.60 2.84 5.49
CA SER A 55 -7.63 2.29 6.37
C SER A 55 -8.66 1.39 5.67
N SER A 56 -8.80 1.48 4.35
CA SER A 56 -9.74 0.67 3.57
C SER A 56 -9.23 0.38 2.17
N ARG A 57 -9.50 -0.84 1.69
CA ARG A 57 -9.25 -1.27 0.31
C ARG A 57 -9.98 -0.43 -0.73
N THR A 58 -11.17 0.11 -0.41
CA THR A 58 -11.95 0.92 -1.36
C THR A 58 -11.28 2.23 -1.72
N LYS A 59 -10.30 2.67 -0.93
CA LYS A 59 -9.48 3.87 -1.17
C LYS A 59 -8.24 3.58 -2.02
N GLN A 60 -7.95 2.32 -2.35
CA GLN A 60 -6.84 1.99 -3.23
C GLN A 60 -7.16 2.39 -4.67
N PRO A 61 -6.19 2.97 -5.39
CA PRO A 61 -6.39 3.35 -6.77
C PRO A 61 -6.46 2.11 -7.68
N ASP A 62 -7.37 2.16 -8.64
CA ASP A 62 -7.31 1.28 -9.80
C ASP A 62 -6.23 1.77 -10.76
N PHE A 63 -5.39 0.86 -11.26
CA PHE A 63 -4.34 1.16 -12.23
C PHE A 63 -4.58 0.40 -13.52
N TYR A 64 -4.53 1.08 -14.66
CA TYR A 64 -4.67 0.40 -15.95
C TYR A 64 -3.29 0.24 -16.58
N CYS A 65 -2.83 -1.00 -16.71
CA CYS A 65 -1.56 -1.27 -17.36
C CYS A 65 -1.77 -1.38 -18.87
N THR A 66 -1.27 -0.42 -19.64
CA THR A 66 -1.41 -0.41 -21.11
C THR A 66 -0.69 -1.58 -21.77
N PHE A 67 0.44 -2.01 -21.21
CA PHE A 67 1.22 -3.14 -21.74
C PHE A 67 0.52 -4.48 -21.53
N CYS A 68 -0.06 -4.67 -20.34
CA CYS A 68 -0.79 -5.89 -19.99
C CYS A 68 -2.25 -5.87 -20.47
N LYS A 69 -2.80 -4.69 -20.80
CA LYS A 69 -4.21 -4.46 -21.14
C LYS A 69 -5.17 -4.94 -20.05
N VAL A 70 -4.77 -4.78 -18.78
CA VAL A 70 -5.57 -5.19 -17.61
C VAL A 70 -5.72 -4.05 -16.64
N LYS A 71 -6.87 -4.06 -15.95
CA LYS A 71 -7.10 -3.22 -14.77
C LYS A 71 -6.52 -3.93 -13.55
N VAL A 72 -5.42 -3.40 -13.02
CA VAL A 72 -4.74 -3.88 -11.82
C VAL A 72 -5.50 -3.34 -10.61
N ARG A 73 -6.00 -4.25 -9.78
CA ARG A 73 -6.74 -3.98 -8.56
C ARG A 73 -6.11 -4.75 -7.40
N PRO A 74 -6.30 -4.31 -6.14
CA PRO A 74 -5.87 -5.09 -4.99
C PRO A 74 -6.54 -6.46 -5.03
N THR A 75 -5.76 -7.52 -4.87
CA THR A 75 -6.23 -8.91 -4.86
C THR A 75 -6.64 -9.34 -3.46
N ALA A 76 -7.44 -10.42 -3.36
CA ALA A 76 -7.79 -10.99 -2.05
C ALA A 76 -6.56 -11.57 -1.34
N LYS A 77 -5.57 -12.07 -2.09
CA LYS A 77 -4.32 -12.62 -1.55
C LYS A 77 -3.52 -11.56 -0.79
N GLU A 78 -3.33 -10.38 -1.37
CA GLU A 78 -2.61 -9.27 -0.71
C GLU A 78 -3.29 -8.81 0.59
N VAL A 79 -4.63 -8.93 0.65
CA VAL A 79 -5.42 -8.63 1.85
C VAL A 79 -5.23 -9.70 2.93
N MET A 80 -5.04 -10.96 2.54
CA MET A 80 -4.82 -12.06 3.50
C MET A 80 -3.37 -12.15 3.96
N GLU A 81 -2.41 -11.81 3.10
CA GLU A 81 -0.98 -11.85 3.38
C GLU A 81 -0.54 -10.72 4.30
N HIS A 82 -1.26 -9.60 4.30
CA HIS A 82 -1.00 -8.48 5.19
C HIS A 82 -2.22 -8.15 6.04
N VAL A 83 -2.06 -8.19 7.37
CA VAL A 83 -3.07 -7.71 8.33
C VAL A 83 -3.47 -6.25 8.03
N ARG A 84 -2.55 -5.48 7.46
CA ARG A 84 -2.72 -4.07 7.09
C ARG A 84 -2.70 -3.88 5.59
N THR A 85 -3.48 -2.92 5.10
CA THR A 85 -3.46 -2.55 3.68
C THR A 85 -2.40 -1.49 3.40
N PHE A 86 -1.40 -1.80 2.57
CA PHE A 86 -0.35 -0.86 2.15
C PHE A 86 -0.69 -0.15 0.84
N ALA A 87 -0.40 1.15 0.76
CA ALA A 87 -0.73 1.99 -0.39
C ALA A 87 -0.05 1.49 -1.67
N CYS A 88 -0.87 1.27 -2.72
CA CYS A 88 -0.43 0.93 -4.07
C CYS A 88 0.38 -0.38 -4.21
N LEU A 89 0.37 -1.26 -3.19
CA LEU A 89 1.11 -2.53 -3.21
C LEU A 89 0.84 -3.35 -4.48
N HIS A 90 -0.43 -3.50 -4.86
CA HIS A 90 -0.86 -4.24 -6.05
C HIS A 90 -0.31 -3.70 -7.36
N ILE A 91 -0.10 -2.39 -7.44
CA ILE A 91 0.50 -1.75 -8.61
C ILE A 91 1.98 -2.12 -8.68
N PHE A 92 2.69 -2.04 -7.55
CA PHE A 92 4.12 -2.33 -7.51
C PHE A 92 4.44 -3.80 -7.75
N GLU A 93 3.67 -4.70 -7.13
CA GLU A 93 3.76 -6.14 -7.35
C GLU A 93 3.52 -6.48 -8.83
N HIS A 94 2.45 -5.94 -9.43
CA HIS A 94 2.20 -6.13 -10.86
C HIS A 94 3.38 -5.68 -11.73
N MET A 95 3.89 -4.46 -11.48
CA MET A 95 4.97 -3.87 -12.26
C MET A 95 6.33 -4.55 -12.07
N ALA A 96 6.50 -5.38 -11.03
CA ALA A 96 7.69 -6.17 -10.78
C ALA A 96 7.63 -7.59 -11.35
N THR A 97 6.45 -8.07 -11.78
CA THR A 97 6.33 -9.43 -12.31
C THR A 97 7.12 -9.64 -13.60
N ALA A 98 7.74 -10.83 -13.75
CA ALA A 98 8.41 -11.22 -14.99
C ALA A 98 7.47 -11.16 -16.21
N ALA A 99 6.22 -11.60 -16.05
CA ALA A 99 5.20 -11.53 -17.09
C ALA A 99 4.91 -10.10 -17.56
N HIS A 100 4.93 -9.10 -16.65
CA HIS A 100 4.83 -7.70 -17.03
C HIS A 100 6.07 -7.24 -17.79
N HIS A 101 7.28 -7.60 -17.32
CA HIS A 101 8.53 -7.23 -17.99
C HIS A 101 8.61 -7.75 -19.43
N GLU A 102 8.19 -8.99 -19.66
CA GLU A 102 8.10 -9.59 -21.00
C GLU A 102 7.11 -8.86 -21.89
N ARG A 103 5.91 -8.52 -21.37
CA ARG A 103 4.91 -7.76 -22.13
C ARG A 103 5.38 -6.35 -22.45
N VAL A 104 6.07 -5.68 -21.54
CA VAL A 104 6.71 -4.38 -21.81
C VAL A 104 7.75 -4.55 -22.93
N ASP A 105 8.64 -5.54 -22.84
CA ASP A 105 9.65 -5.79 -23.87
C ASP A 105 9.04 -6.05 -25.25
N ALA A 106 8.04 -6.94 -25.32
CA ALA A 106 7.31 -7.25 -26.54
C ALA A 106 6.61 -6.01 -27.11
N TRP A 107 6.00 -5.17 -26.27
CA TRP A 107 5.35 -3.95 -26.70
C TRP A 107 6.35 -2.95 -27.29
N PHE A 108 7.51 -2.75 -26.65
CA PHE A 108 8.55 -1.86 -27.15
C PHE A 108 9.14 -2.35 -28.49
N LYS A 109 9.38 -3.65 -28.62
CA LYS A 109 9.82 -4.27 -29.88
C LYS A 109 8.80 -4.09 -31.00
N THR A 110 7.53 -4.40 -30.72
CA THR A 110 6.44 -4.37 -31.71
C THR A 110 6.16 -2.95 -32.21
N ASN A 111 6.18 -1.96 -31.32
CA ASN A 111 5.82 -0.58 -31.65
C ASN A 111 7.05 0.33 -31.87
N HIS A 112 8.25 -0.25 -31.91
CA HIS A 112 9.51 0.49 -32.05
C HIS A 112 9.62 1.68 -31.08
N GLY A 113 9.27 1.45 -29.82
CA GLY A 113 9.35 2.47 -28.78
C GLY A 113 10.80 2.77 -28.38
N ASP A 114 11.03 3.96 -27.82
CA ASP A 114 12.36 4.33 -27.32
C ASP A 114 12.74 3.50 -26.09
N PHE A 115 13.63 2.52 -26.27
CA PHE A 115 14.09 1.61 -25.21
C PHE A 115 14.73 2.34 -24.01
N LYS A 116 15.16 3.60 -24.14
CA LYS A 116 15.62 4.41 -23.00
C LYS A 116 14.50 4.62 -21.98
N LEU A 117 13.25 4.72 -22.43
CA LEU A 117 12.07 4.89 -21.61
C LEU A 117 11.57 3.56 -20.99
N LYS A 118 12.02 2.41 -21.46
CA LYS A 118 11.56 1.10 -20.96
C LYS A 118 11.70 0.98 -19.43
N LYS A 119 12.81 1.48 -18.87
CA LYS A 119 13.11 1.40 -17.43
C LYS A 119 12.12 2.16 -16.54
N SER A 120 11.38 3.14 -17.05
CA SER A 120 10.37 3.87 -16.26
C SER A 120 9.05 3.10 -16.13
N HIS A 121 8.88 2.01 -16.88
CA HIS A 121 7.65 1.21 -16.93
C HIS A 121 7.74 -0.14 -16.25
N VAL A 122 8.86 -0.43 -15.58
CA VAL A 122 9.13 -1.70 -14.88
C VAL A 122 9.73 -1.43 -13.51
N ILE A 123 9.49 -2.33 -12.55
CA ILE A 123 10.12 -2.29 -11.23
C ILE A 123 11.09 -3.45 -11.14
N SER A 124 12.36 -3.17 -10.85
CA SER A 124 13.35 -4.23 -10.69
C SER A 124 13.08 -5.08 -9.45
N GLU A 125 13.50 -6.35 -9.47
CA GLU A 125 13.40 -7.25 -8.30
C GLU A 125 14.08 -6.64 -7.05
N LYS A 126 15.20 -5.95 -7.26
CA LYS A 126 15.89 -5.21 -6.18
C LYS A 126 15.03 -4.10 -5.59
N SER A 127 14.29 -3.37 -6.43
CA SER A 127 13.42 -2.27 -6.00
C SER A 127 12.20 -2.78 -5.24
N ILE A 128 11.54 -3.83 -5.72
CA ILE A 128 10.39 -4.42 -5.03
C ILE A 128 10.83 -5.12 -3.74
N GLY A 129 11.99 -5.78 -3.72
CA GLY A 129 12.56 -6.37 -2.50
C GLY A 129 12.81 -5.34 -1.40
N LYS A 130 13.38 -4.18 -1.75
CA LYS A 130 13.54 -3.05 -0.81
C LYS A 130 12.20 -2.51 -0.31
N TYR A 131 11.17 -2.51 -1.17
CA TYR A 131 9.84 -2.06 -0.77
C TYR A 131 9.17 -3.04 0.20
N ARG A 132 9.21 -4.35 -0.10
CA ARG A 132 8.73 -5.42 0.81
C ARG A 132 9.44 -5.37 2.17
N GLU A 133 10.75 -5.10 2.17
CA GLU A 133 11.52 -4.90 3.40
C GLU A 133 10.99 -3.72 4.23
N ARG A 134 10.70 -2.58 3.58
CA ARG A 134 10.10 -1.42 4.26
C ARG A 134 8.71 -1.72 4.79
N ILE A 135 7.89 -2.48 4.06
CA ILE A 135 6.59 -2.97 4.52
C ILE A 135 6.75 -3.78 5.82
N ARG A 136 7.71 -4.71 5.86
CA ARG A 136 7.95 -5.53 7.06
C ARG A 136 8.31 -4.67 8.26
N LYS A 137 9.27 -3.75 8.10
CA LYS A 137 9.65 -2.80 9.17
C LYS A 137 8.49 -1.94 9.62
N LYS A 138 7.70 -1.43 8.67
CA LYS A 138 6.55 -0.59 8.99
C LYS A 138 5.47 -1.34 9.75
N THR A 139 5.27 -2.62 9.44
CA THR A 139 4.35 -3.50 10.15
C THR A 139 4.80 -3.67 11.60
N GLU A 140 6.08 -3.98 11.81
CA GLU A 140 6.67 -4.14 13.15
C GLU A 140 6.55 -2.86 14.00
N GLU A 141 6.85 -1.69 13.42
CA GLU A 141 6.66 -0.39 14.10
C GLU A 141 5.21 -0.16 14.55
N LEU A 142 4.25 -0.49 13.69
CA LEU A 142 2.83 -0.29 13.98
C LEU A 142 2.33 -1.28 15.05
N ASP A 143 2.78 -2.52 15.00
CA ASP A 143 2.40 -3.55 15.98
C ASP A 143 2.97 -3.22 17.37
N GLN A 144 4.23 -2.78 17.44
CA GLN A 144 4.84 -2.28 18.68
C GLN A 144 4.08 -1.06 19.23
N ALA A 145 3.71 -0.11 18.36
CA ALA A 145 2.94 1.06 18.77
C ALA A 145 1.54 0.69 19.28
N GLU A 146 0.88 -0.33 18.70
CA GLU A 146 -0.41 -0.82 19.18
C GLU A 146 -0.29 -1.55 20.52
N GLN A 147 0.74 -2.38 20.71
CA GLN A 147 1.03 -3.05 21.97
C GLN A 147 1.30 -2.02 23.08
N ALA A 148 2.18 -1.03 22.82
CA ALA A 148 2.49 0.03 23.77
C ALA A 148 1.24 0.85 24.16
N LYS A 149 0.37 1.17 23.18
CA LYS A 149 -0.92 1.84 23.44
C LYS A 149 -1.85 0.97 24.29
N ALA A 150 -1.91 -0.33 24.03
CA ALA A 150 -2.75 -1.24 24.79
C ALA A 150 -2.26 -1.39 26.23
N GLU A 151 -0.95 -1.49 26.45
CA GLU A 151 -0.33 -1.52 27.76
C GLU A 151 -0.55 -0.23 28.55
N TRP A 152 -0.34 0.92 27.91
CA TRP A 152 -0.63 2.22 28.53
C TRP A 152 -2.09 2.33 28.98
N LYS A 153 -3.06 1.94 28.12
CA LYS A 153 -4.48 1.89 28.48
C LYS A 153 -4.82 0.88 29.58
N ARG A 154 -4.03 -0.17 29.77
CA ARG A 154 -4.21 -1.12 30.88
C ARG A 154 -3.69 -0.52 32.19
N ARG A 155 -2.55 0.15 32.14
CA ARG A 155 -1.97 0.84 33.31
C ARG A 155 -2.88 1.94 33.81
N GLU A 156 -3.40 2.81 32.93
CA GLU A 156 -4.35 3.86 33.35
C GLU A 156 -5.59 3.28 34.03
N ARG A 157 -6.19 2.22 33.45
CA ARG A 157 -7.35 1.54 34.05
C ARG A 157 -7.04 0.87 35.39
N ALA A 158 -5.82 0.36 35.57
CA ALA A 158 -5.39 -0.23 36.84
C ALA A 158 -5.18 0.86 37.91
N GLU A 159 -4.59 1.99 37.54
CA GLU A 159 -4.39 3.15 38.42
C GLU A 159 -5.73 3.80 38.81
N GLU A 160 -6.69 3.87 37.90
CA GLU A 160 -8.05 4.36 38.19
C GLU A 160 -8.79 3.44 39.18
N LYS A 161 -8.72 2.12 38.97
CA LYS A 161 -9.28 1.13 39.90
C LYS A 161 -8.59 1.15 41.28
N ASP A 162 -7.28 1.33 41.33
CA ASP A 162 -6.53 1.45 42.59
C ASP A 162 -6.96 2.69 43.38
N LYS A 163 -7.12 3.83 42.69
CA LYS A 163 -7.64 5.06 43.31
C LYS A 163 -9.08 4.91 43.81
N GLU A 164 -9.94 4.25 43.03
CA GLU A 164 -11.33 3.96 43.43
C GLU A 164 -11.37 3.05 44.67
N THR A 165 -10.60 1.96 44.67
CA THR A 165 -10.50 1.02 45.79
C THR A 165 -9.96 1.70 47.05
N ARG A 166 -8.94 2.56 46.91
CA ARG A 166 -8.37 3.32 48.03
C ARG A 166 -9.29 4.43 48.52
N GLY A 167 -10.09 5.04 47.64
CA GLY A 167 -11.12 6.01 48.01
C GLY A 167 -12.30 5.38 48.75
N ALA A 168 -12.63 4.12 48.42
CA ALA A 168 -13.66 3.34 49.11
C ALA A 168 -13.22 2.84 50.51
N GLN A 169 -11.91 2.77 50.78
CA GLN A 169 -11.36 2.54 52.12
C GLN A 169 -11.19 3.87 52.86
N VAL A 170 -12.18 4.27 53.65
CA VAL A 170 -12.06 5.44 54.53
C VAL A 170 -11.58 4.98 55.90
N GLU A 171 -10.37 5.35 56.29
CA GLU A 171 -9.90 5.20 57.68
C GLU A 171 -10.59 6.26 58.55
N ILE A 172 -11.50 5.83 59.43
CA ILE A 172 -12.09 6.70 60.45
C ILE A 172 -11.31 6.46 61.75
N ARG A 173 -10.57 7.47 62.20
CA ARG A 173 -9.90 7.47 63.50
C ARG A 173 -10.85 8.02 64.56
N VAL A 174 -11.12 7.23 65.59
CA VAL A 174 -11.99 7.61 66.70
C VAL A 174 -11.20 7.53 68.00
N GLU A 175 -11.19 8.60 68.78
CA GLU A 175 -10.61 8.61 70.12
C GLU A 175 -11.70 8.37 71.17
N VAL A 176 -11.49 7.36 72.01
CA VAL A 176 -12.41 7.03 73.12
C VAL A 176 -11.57 6.77 74.37
N ASN A 177 -11.86 7.51 75.45
CA ASN A 177 -11.23 7.35 76.77
C ASN A 177 -9.68 7.35 76.75
N GLY A 178 -9.07 8.24 75.96
CA GLY A 178 -7.60 8.39 75.91
C GLY A 178 -6.87 7.31 75.09
N GLY A 179 -7.59 6.41 74.41
CA GLY A 179 -7.04 5.48 73.42
C GLY A 179 -7.53 5.84 72.01
N THR A 180 -6.62 5.81 71.03
CA THR A 180 -6.95 5.99 69.61
C THR A 180 -7.27 4.64 68.97
N TYR A 181 -8.44 4.52 68.34
CA TYR A 181 -8.86 3.33 67.59
C TYR A 181 -8.98 3.67 66.10
N VAL A 182 -8.52 2.75 65.24
CA VAL A 182 -8.64 2.86 63.78
C VAL A 182 -9.73 1.92 63.32
N LEU A 183 -10.81 2.45 62.75
CA LEU A 183 -11.86 1.67 62.10
C LEU A 183 -11.70 1.81 60.58
N LEU A 184 -11.47 0.68 59.91
CA LEU A 184 -11.50 0.60 58.44
C LEU A 184 -12.97 0.50 58.02
N TRP A 185 -13.52 1.58 57.47
CA TRP A 185 -14.86 1.56 56.91
C TRP A 185 -14.76 1.22 55.41
N VAL A 186 -15.38 0.11 55.02
CA VAL A 186 -15.56 -0.27 53.61
C VAL A 186 -16.99 0.12 53.26
N SER A 187 -17.17 1.04 52.30
CA SER A 187 -18.50 1.37 51.79
C SER A 187 -19.08 0.17 51.05
N ASP A 188 -19.98 -0.58 51.70
CA ASP A 188 -20.81 -1.59 51.03
C ASP A 188 -22.00 -0.89 50.37
N ASP A 189 -21.79 -0.30 49.20
CA ASP A 189 -22.90 0.15 48.35
C ASP A 189 -23.48 -1.06 47.59
N TRP A 190 -24.74 -1.39 47.89
CA TRP A 190 -25.57 -2.45 47.29
C TRP A 190 -26.21 -2.04 45.97
#